data_AF-C0W600-F1
#
_entry.id   AF-C0W600-F1
#
_cell.length_a   1.000
_cell.length_b   1.000
_cell.length_c   1.000
_cell.angle_alpha   90.00
_cell.angle_beta   90.00
_cell.angle_gamma   90.00
#
_symmetry.space_group_name_H-M   'P 1'
#
loop_
_entity.id
_entity.type
_entity.pdbx_description
1 polymer ?
#
loop_
_entity_poly.entity_id
_entity_poly.type
_entity_poly.pdbx_seq_one_letter_code
_entity_poly.pdbx_strand_id
1 'polypeptide(L)'
;MTFLQLTQGRLEATSIGHQADEEAHVAALAAVRRQLIDVLELPLLPLEWTPIDHGHALTALDPTGQVVTVEVLRELGPAGLLAALARQHQAGGTARAELAARYPGGAAAFSQDWNEFREALPVHLEAGPSLVLLTCAVSPEVHASASLLRGSGVEMSLIDVRKLEEASGTRLLVGIERVRSDGVTGGGPLLVARAPRR
;
A
#
# COMPACT_ATOMS: atom_id res chain seq x y z
N MET A 1 6.04 -0.79 -12.73
CA MET A 1 7.25 -1.54 -13.17
C MET A 1 7.16 -1.99 -14.64
N THR A 2 8.28 -1.98 -15.37
CA THR A 2 8.38 -2.52 -16.75
C THR A 2 9.23 -3.79 -16.75
N PHE A 3 8.71 -4.88 -17.30
CA PHE A 3 9.45 -6.12 -17.48
C PHE A 3 9.94 -6.22 -18.93
N LEU A 4 11.17 -6.69 -19.11
CA LEU A 4 11.77 -6.90 -20.43
C LEU A 4 12.18 -8.37 -20.54
N GLN A 5 11.73 -9.02 -21.62
CA GLN A 5 12.16 -10.38 -21.94
C GLN A 5 13.44 -10.33 -22.78
N LEU A 6 14.45 -11.08 -22.39
CA LEU A 6 15.66 -11.26 -23.19
C LEU A 6 15.44 -12.40 -24.20
N THR A 7 15.17 -12.06 -25.45
CA THR A 7 14.99 -13.02 -26.54
C THR A 7 16.14 -12.87 -27.53
N GLN A 8 16.96 -13.91 -27.70
CA GLN A 8 18.09 -13.93 -28.64
C GLN A 8 19.03 -12.71 -28.52
N GLY A 9 19.32 -12.27 -27.29
CA GLY A 9 20.21 -11.14 -27.04
C GLY A 9 19.58 -9.75 -27.22
N ARG A 10 18.26 -9.67 -27.48
CA ARG A 10 17.50 -8.43 -27.53
C ARG A 10 16.51 -8.36 -26.37
N LEU A 11 16.40 -7.19 -25.75
CA LEU A 11 15.37 -6.90 -24.75
C LEU A 11 14.08 -6.49 -25.47
N GLU A 12 13.00 -7.21 -25.20
CA GLU A 12 11.66 -6.97 -25.75
C GLU A 12 10.72 -6.62 -24.61
N ALA A 13 9.86 -5.61 -24.80
CA ALA A 13 8.87 -5.23 -23.80
C ALA A 13 7.90 -6.40 -23.58
N THR A 14 7.83 -6.88 -22.34
CA THR A 14 6.90 -7.95 -21.97
C THR A 14 6.04 -7.49 -20.80
N SER A 15 4.75 -7.81 -20.85
CA SER A 15 3.89 -7.73 -19.69
C SER A 15 3.85 -9.12 -19.06
N ILE A 16 4.30 -9.25 -17.82
CA ILE A 16 4.02 -10.46 -17.05
C ILE A 16 2.50 -10.51 -16.86
N GLY A 17 1.83 -11.56 -17.33
CA GLY A 17 0.39 -11.77 -17.16
C GLY A 17 -0.52 -10.79 -17.91
N HIS A 18 -1.84 -11.02 -17.81
CA HIS A 18 -2.91 -10.17 -18.32
C HIS A 18 -3.53 -9.33 -17.19
N GLN A 19 -4.19 -8.23 -17.53
CA GLN A 19 -4.92 -7.41 -16.56
C GLN A 19 -5.95 -8.27 -15.82
N ALA A 20 -5.95 -8.18 -14.49
CA ALA A 20 -6.92 -8.90 -13.68
C ALA A 20 -8.35 -8.36 -13.87
N ASP A 21 -9.34 -9.23 -13.74
CA ASP A 21 -10.75 -8.84 -13.65
C ASP A 21 -11.14 -8.48 -12.21
N GLU A 22 -12.39 -8.09 -12.01
CA GLU A 22 -12.91 -7.63 -10.72
C GLU A 22 -12.78 -8.70 -9.62
N GLU A 23 -13.10 -9.95 -9.94
CA GLU A 23 -13.00 -11.07 -9.00
C GLU A 23 -11.56 -11.24 -8.49
N ALA A 24 -10.58 -11.17 -9.39
CA ALA A 24 -9.17 -11.23 -9.02
C ALA A 24 -8.71 -10.03 -8.19
N HIS A 25 -9.22 -8.82 -8.46
CA HIS A 25 -8.94 -7.66 -7.62
C HIS A 25 -9.50 -7.82 -6.20
N VAL A 26 -10.73 -8.33 -6.07
CA VAL A 26 -11.34 -8.61 -4.76
C VAL A 26 -10.52 -9.63 -3.98
N ALA A 27 -10.13 -10.73 -4.65
CA ALA A 27 -9.29 -11.77 -4.04
C ALA A 27 -7.91 -11.22 -3.61
N ALA A 28 -7.28 -10.41 -4.46
CA ALA A 28 -5.99 -9.78 -4.18
C ALA A 28 -6.07 -8.82 -2.98
N LEU A 29 -7.07 -7.94 -2.93
CA LEU A 29 -7.24 -7.01 -1.81
C LEU A 29 -7.52 -7.74 -0.49
N ALA A 30 -8.31 -8.81 -0.53
CA ALA A 30 -8.53 -9.66 0.65
C ALA A 30 -7.22 -10.34 1.12
N ALA A 31 -6.37 -10.77 0.19
CA ALA A 31 -5.07 -11.34 0.50
C ALA A 31 -4.11 -10.29 1.09
N VAL A 32 -3.99 -9.12 0.47
CA VAL A 32 -3.19 -7.98 0.98
C VAL A 32 -3.61 -7.61 2.39
N ARG A 33 -4.92 -7.51 2.66
CA ARG A 33 -5.42 -7.20 4.01
C ARG A 33 -4.97 -8.22 5.06
N ARG A 34 -5.02 -9.50 4.72
CA ARG A 34 -4.67 -10.60 5.64
C ARG A 34 -3.16 -10.71 5.88
N GLN A 35 -2.35 -10.30 4.92
CA GLN A 35 -0.88 -10.38 4.96
C GLN A 35 -0.25 -8.99 5.04
N LEU A 36 -1.01 -7.99 5.50
CA LEU A 36 -0.62 -6.58 5.38
C LEU A 36 0.74 -6.31 6.03
N ILE A 37 1.00 -6.91 7.20
CA ILE A 37 2.25 -6.72 7.94
C ILE A 37 3.45 -7.33 7.21
N ASP A 38 3.26 -8.42 6.47
CA ASP A 38 4.33 -9.02 5.66
C ASP A 38 4.58 -8.22 4.37
N VAL A 39 3.53 -7.56 3.89
CA VAL A 39 3.52 -6.77 2.65
C VAL A 39 4.07 -5.37 2.86
N LEU A 40 3.72 -4.75 3.98
CA LEU A 40 4.26 -3.47 4.40
C LEU A 40 5.57 -3.73 5.11
N GLU A 41 6.67 -3.19 4.60
CA GLU A 41 7.97 -3.19 5.30
C GLU A 41 7.98 -2.21 6.50
N LEU A 42 6.84 -2.08 7.18
CA LEU A 42 6.62 -1.19 8.32
C LEU A 42 6.28 -2.03 9.55
N PRO A 43 7.03 -1.89 10.65
CA PRO A 43 6.67 -2.55 11.90
C PRO A 43 5.40 -1.89 12.45
N LEU A 44 4.27 -2.60 12.40
CA LEU A 44 2.98 -2.13 12.90
C LEU A 44 2.35 -3.17 13.83
N LEU A 45 1.79 -2.71 14.94
CA LEU A 45 0.88 -3.50 15.77
C LEU A 45 -0.56 -3.26 15.29
N PRO A 46 -1.20 -4.22 14.59
CA PRO A 46 -2.56 -4.05 14.09
C PRO A 46 -3.57 -4.05 15.25
N LEU A 47 -4.56 -3.15 15.23
CA LEU A 47 -5.61 -3.09 16.26
C LEU A 47 -6.97 -3.55 15.72
N GLU A 48 -7.48 -2.84 14.71
CA GLU A 48 -8.86 -3.04 14.25
C GLU A 48 -9.02 -2.71 12.76
N TRP A 49 -9.73 -3.57 12.04
CA TRP A 49 -10.18 -3.33 10.68
C TRP A 49 -11.61 -2.79 10.67
N THR A 50 -11.83 -1.69 9.95
CA THR A 50 -13.14 -1.07 9.74
C THR A 50 -13.47 -1.04 8.24
N PRO A 51 -14.66 -1.48 7.82
CA PRO A 51 -15.11 -1.32 6.43
C PRO A 51 -15.30 0.16 6.10
N ILE A 52 -14.88 0.56 4.91
CA ILE A 52 -15.02 1.93 4.39
C ILE A 52 -15.46 1.87 2.93
N ASP A 53 -15.80 3.02 2.37
CA ASP A 53 -16.13 3.11 0.95
C ASP A 53 -14.96 2.58 0.10
N HIS A 54 -15.28 1.67 -0.81
CA HIS A 54 -14.32 1.04 -1.73
C HIS A 54 -13.18 0.25 -1.06
N GLY A 55 -13.26 -0.08 0.24
CA GLY A 55 -12.17 -0.80 0.90
C GLY A 55 -12.29 -1.03 2.41
N HIS A 56 -11.14 -1.13 3.07
CA HIS A 56 -11.05 -1.28 4.52
C HIS A 56 -9.91 -0.42 5.07
N ALA A 57 -10.10 0.11 6.28
CA ALA A 57 -9.08 0.83 7.03
C ALA A 57 -8.64 0.00 8.24
N LEU A 58 -7.33 -0.14 8.44
CA LEU A 58 -6.72 -0.67 9.64
C LEU A 58 -6.26 0.49 10.52
N THR A 59 -6.68 0.49 11.78
CA THR A 59 -5.99 1.28 12.81
C THR A 59 -4.87 0.42 13.40
N ALA A 60 -3.66 0.96 13.44
CA ALA A 60 -2.46 0.30 13.96
C ALA A 60 -1.64 1.25 14.83
N LEU A 61 -0.67 0.71 15.57
CA LEU A 61 0.37 1.50 16.23
C LEU A 61 1.73 1.24 15.60
N ASP A 62 2.50 2.29 15.38
CA ASP A 62 3.92 2.17 15.10
C ASP A 62 4.72 1.94 16.41
N PRO A 63 6.03 1.67 16.32
CA PRO A 63 6.86 1.37 17.50
C PRO A 63 7.04 2.56 18.45
N THR A 64 6.84 3.78 17.96
CA THR A 64 6.85 5.01 18.77
C THR A 64 5.53 5.19 19.54
N GLY A 65 4.50 4.45 19.16
CA GLY A 65 3.15 4.53 19.71
C GLY A 65 2.27 5.53 18.96
N GLN A 66 2.71 6.02 17.80
CA GLN A 66 1.88 6.81 16.90
C GLN A 66 0.77 5.91 16.33
N VAL A 67 -0.44 6.46 16.24
CA VAL A 67 -1.54 5.81 15.53
C VAL A 67 -1.34 5.96 14.03
N VAL A 68 -1.30 4.83 13.34
CA VAL A 68 -1.18 4.73 11.89
C VAL A 68 -2.48 4.19 11.34
N THR A 69 -3.05 4.88 10.35
CA THR A 69 -4.16 4.35 9.56
C THR A 69 -3.61 3.77 8.26
N VAL A 70 -3.94 2.51 7.96
CA VAL A 70 -3.64 1.89 6.66
C VAL A 70 -4.94 1.61 5.92
N GLU A 71 -5.13 2.18 4.74
CA GLU A 71 -6.30 1.93 3.92
C GLU A 71 -5.96 1.07 2.72
N VAL A 72 -6.75 0.01 2.52
CA VAL A 72 -6.65 -0.91 1.38
C VAL A 72 -7.90 -0.72 0.52
N LEU A 73 -7.73 -0.09 -0.63
CA LEU A 73 -8.80 0.47 -1.46
C LEU A 73 -8.81 -0.13 -2.87
N ARG A 74 -10.00 -0.34 -3.43
CA ARG A 74 -10.14 -0.65 -4.86
C ARG A 74 -9.78 0.54 -5.73
N GLU A 75 -10.22 1.73 -5.35
CA GLU A 75 -9.98 2.97 -6.09
C GLU A 75 -9.87 4.18 -5.16
N LEU A 76 -9.08 5.17 -5.56
CA LEU A 76 -8.83 6.39 -4.79
C LEU A 76 -9.08 7.65 -5.63
N GLY A 77 -10.21 8.30 -5.35
CA GLY A 77 -10.57 9.63 -5.86
C GLY A 77 -10.26 10.75 -4.86
N PRO A 78 -10.45 12.03 -5.25
CA PRO A 78 -10.19 13.18 -4.37
C PRO A 78 -11.03 13.14 -3.08
N ALA A 79 -12.31 12.78 -3.17
CA ALA A 79 -13.19 12.63 -2.02
C ALA A 79 -12.71 11.50 -1.08
N GLY A 80 -12.26 10.38 -1.65
CA GLY A 80 -11.70 9.27 -0.89
C GLY A 80 -10.42 9.66 -0.15
N LEU A 81 -9.53 10.42 -0.80
CA LEU A 81 -8.31 10.94 -0.16
C LEU A 81 -8.63 11.86 1.01
N LEU A 82 -9.58 12.79 0.85
CA LEU A 82 -10.00 13.68 1.93
C LEU A 82 -10.62 12.88 3.09
N ALA A 83 -11.46 11.89 2.78
CA ALA A 83 -12.04 11.02 3.79
C ALA A 83 -10.99 10.23 4.56
N ALA A 84 -9.93 9.75 3.88
CA ALA A 84 -8.82 9.05 4.51
C ALA A 84 -8.03 9.95 5.46
N LEU A 85 -7.73 11.19 5.05
CA LEU A 85 -7.09 12.19 5.90
C LEU A 85 -7.93 12.51 7.14
N ALA A 86 -9.25 12.66 6.96
CA ALA A 86 -10.16 12.90 8.08
C ALA A 86 -10.20 11.72 9.06
N ARG A 87 -10.24 10.48 8.56
CA ARG A 87 -10.16 9.27 9.40
C ARG A 87 -8.85 9.19 10.15
N GLN A 88 -7.71 9.45 9.50
CA GLN A 88 -6.42 9.44 10.18
C GLN A 88 -6.34 10.52 11.25
N HIS A 89 -6.86 11.72 11.00
CA HIS A 89 -6.89 12.78 12.01
C HIS A 89 -7.70 12.36 13.25
N GLN A 90 -8.86 11.73 13.05
CA GLN A 90 -9.68 11.20 14.14
C GLN A 90 -8.98 10.05 14.89
N ALA A 91 -8.40 9.10 14.16
CA ALA A 91 -7.67 7.97 14.74
C ALA A 91 -6.46 8.45 15.57
N GLY A 92 -5.69 9.40 15.04
CA GLY A 92 -4.56 10.03 15.71
C GLY A 92 -4.91 10.77 17.01
N GLY A 93 -6.15 11.23 17.15
CA GLY A 93 -6.66 11.85 18.37
C GLY A 93 -7.18 10.84 19.41
N THR A 94 -7.28 9.55 19.08
CA THR A 94 -7.86 8.54 19.98
C THR A 94 -6.92 8.25 21.14
N ALA A 95 -7.45 8.30 22.36
CA ALA A 95 -6.66 8.02 23.55
C ALA A 95 -6.22 6.55 23.59
N ARG A 96 -4.99 6.29 24.05
CA ARG A 96 -4.46 4.93 24.14
C ARG A 96 -5.31 3.98 24.99
N ALA A 97 -5.94 4.49 26.04
CA ALA A 97 -6.89 3.71 26.85
C ALA A 97 -8.12 3.26 26.05
N GLU A 98 -8.62 4.11 25.15
CA GLU A 98 -9.74 3.78 24.26
C GLU A 98 -9.34 2.75 23.20
N LEU A 99 -8.11 2.85 22.68
CA LEU A 99 -7.55 1.83 21.79
C LEU A 99 -7.44 0.47 22.50
N ALA A 100 -6.90 0.46 23.72
CA ALA A 100 -6.76 -0.75 24.53
C ALA A 100 -8.12 -1.37 24.91
N ALA A 101 -9.15 -0.55 25.10
CA ALA A 101 -10.50 -1.02 25.42
C ALA A 101 -11.19 -1.71 24.23
N ARG A 102 -10.89 -1.31 23.00
CA ARG A 102 -11.41 -1.93 21.76
C ARG A 102 -10.60 -3.13 21.30
N TYR A 103 -9.39 -3.31 21.83
CA TYR A 103 -8.48 -4.36 21.40
C TYR A 103 -9.07 -5.76 21.67
N PRO A 104 -8.96 -6.72 20.73
CA PRO A 104 -9.37 -8.10 20.98
C PRO A 104 -8.68 -8.68 22.22
N GLY A 105 -9.45 -9.17 23.20
CA GLY A 105 -8.91 -9.63 24.49
C GLY A 105 -8.72 -8.53 25.54
N GLY A 106 -9.06 -7.27 25.21
CA GLY A 106 -9.07 -6.14 26.12
C GLY A 106 -7.69 -5.57 26.47
N ALA A 107 -7.66 -4.67 27.44
CA ALA A 107 -6.48 -3.85 27.75
C ALA A 107 -5.26 -4.67 28.23
N ALA A 108 -5.49 -5.83 28.85
CA ALA A 108 -4.41 -6.71 29.30
C ALA A 108 -3.68 -7.35 28.09
N ALA A 109 -4.44 -7.92 27.14
CA ALA A 109 -3.88 -8.47 25.90
C ALA A 109 -3.16 -7.39 25.10
N PHE A 110 -3.76 -6.20 24.96
CA PHE A 110 -3.11 -5.05 24.32
C PHE A 110 -1.75 -4.69 24.94
N SER A 111 -1.69 -4.68 26.28
CA SER A 111 -0.45 -4.32 26.98
C SER A 111 0.65 -5.36 26.79
N GLN A 112 0.27 -6.65 26.77
CA GLN A 112 1.19 -7.74 26.50
C GLN A 112 1.72 -7.66 25.06
N ASP A 113 0.83 -7.63 24.07
CA ASP A 113 1.20 -7.60 22.65
C ASP A 113 2.03 -6.36 22.30
N TRP A 114 1.73 -5.22 22.93
CA TRP A 114 2.54 -4.01 22.77
C TRP A 114 3.97 -4.15 23.30
N ASN A 115 4.14 -4.79 24.45
CA ASN A 115 5.47 -5.00 25.02
C ASN A 115 6.26 -5.98 24.15
N GLU A 116 5.66 -7.11 23.75
CA GLU A 116 6.27 -8.09 22.86
C GLU A 116 6.67 -7.45 21.51
N PHE A 117 5.79 -6.65 20.93
CA PHE A 117 6.06 -5.91 19.69
C PHE A 117 7.26 -4.97 19.82
N ARG A 118 7.37 -4.23 20.93
CA ARG A 118 8.51 -3.32 21.16
C ARG A 118 9.81 -4.04 21.47
N GLU A 119 9.75 -5.15 22.18
CA GLU A 119 10.94 -5.96 22.50
C GLU A 119 11.55 -6.61 21.26
N ALA A 120 10.73 -6.92 20.24
CA ALA A 120 11.18 -7.45 18.96
C ALA A 120 11.91 -6.42 18.07
N LEU A 121 11.92 -5.14 18.45
CA LEU A 121 12.36 -4.04 17.60
C LEU A 121 13.60 -3.30 18.14
N PRO A 122 14.40 -2.67 17.27
CA PRO A 122 15.54 -1.85 17.69
C PRO A 122 15.13 -0.64 18.55
N VAL A 123 16.03 -0.20 19.42
CA VAL A 123 15.78 0.82 20.46
C VAL A 123 15.60 2.26 19.93
N HIS A 124 15.81 2.50 18.63
CA HIS A 124 15.84 3.83 18.01
C HIS A 124 15.07 3.88 16.67
N LEU A 125 13.76 3.70 16.73
CA LEU A 125 12.89 3.86 15.57
C LEU A 125 12.27 5.26 15.55
N GLU A 126 12.36 5.94 14.40
CA GLU A 126 11.63 7.18 14.15
C GLU A 126 10.19 6.88 13.75
N ALA A 127 9.30 7.84 13.97
CA ALA A 127 7.90 7.70 13.59
C ALA A 127 7.77 7.59 12.07
N GLY A 128 6.96 6.62 11.63
CA GLY A 128 6.72 6.36 10.22
C GLY A 128 5.66 7.29 9.59
N PRO A 129 5.12 6.92 8.42
CA PRO A 129 3.92 7.56 7.91
C PRO A 129 2.74 7.29 8.86
N SER A 130 1.97 8.34 9.13
CA SER A 130 0.77 8.23 9.95
C SER A 130 -0.44 7.76 9.12
N LEU A 131 -0.43 7.94 7.80
CA LEU A 131 -1.41 7.40 6.86
C LEU A 131 -0.72 6.64 5.74
N VAL A 132 -1.16 5.41 5.47
CA VAL A 132 -0.70 4.58 4.34
C VAL A 132 -1.89 4.23 3.47
N LEU A 133 -1.84 4.55 2.18
CA LEU A 133 -2.88 4.28 1.20
C LEU A 133 -2.39 3.24 0.20
N LEU A 134 -3.00 2.07 0.21
CA LEU A 134 -2.78 1.01 -0.78
C LEU A 134 -3.99 0.95 -1.70
N THR A 135 -3.82 1.19 -3.01
CA THR A 135 -4.96 1.22 -3.93
C THR A 135 -4.70 0.58 -5.28
N CYS A 136 -5.68 -0.10 -5.88
CA CYS A 136 -5.53 -0.66 -7.23
C CYS A 136 -5.60 0.42 -8.33
N ALA A 137 -6.30 1.52 -8.08
CA ALA A 137 -6.50 2.58 -9.06
C ALA A 137 -6.54 3.96 -8.40
N VAL A 138 -5.90 4.95 -9.01
CA VAL A 138 -5.88 6.32 -8.52
C VAL A 138 -6.38 7.27 -9.60
N SER A 139 -7.26 8.20 -9.21
CA SER A 139 -7.73 9.25 -10.11
C SER A 139 -6.57 10.16 -10.58
N PRO A 140 -6.64 10.72 -11.80
CA PRO A 140 -5.61 11.63 -12.31
C PRO A 140 -5.32 12.82 -11.38
N GLU A 141 -6.35 13.35 -10.73
CA GLU A 141 -6.27 14.49 -9.81
C GLU A 141 -5.47 14.16 -8.54
N VAL A 142 -5.74 12.99 -7.95
CA VAL A 142 -4.99 12.51 -6.77
C VAL A 142 -3.55 12.19 -7.17
N HIS A 143 -3.36 11.55 -8.33
CA HIS A 143 -2.02 11.25 -8.85
C HIS A 143 -1.19 12.52 -9.07
N ALA A 144 -1.75 13.55 -9.70
CA ALA A 144 -1.09 14.83 -9.90
C ALA A 144 -0.72 15.52 -8.57
N SER A 145 -1.56 15.32 -7.54
CA SER A 145 -1.39 15.91 -6.21
C SER A 145 -0.47 15.11 -5.28
N ALA A 146 -0.03 13.90 -5.68
CA ALA A 146 0.80 13.03 -4.85
C ALA A 146 2.10 13.70 -4.38
N SER A 147 2.64 14.63 -5.17
CA SER A 147 3.83 15.40 -4.81
C SER A 147 3.65 16.31 -3.61
N LEU A 148 2.44 16.81 -3.37
CA LEU A 148 2.08 17.68 -2.25
C LEU A 148 2.00 16.91 -0.93
N LEU A 149 1.79 15.59 -1.01
CA LEU A 149 1.73 14.70 0.15
C LEU A 149 3.12 14.25 0.63
N ARG A 150 4.19 14.65 -0.07
CA ARG A 150 5.54 14.27 0.36
C ARG A 150 5.92 14.96 1.65
N GLY A 151 6.39 14.16 2.62
CA GLY A 151 6.77 14.64 3.94
C GLY A 151 5.60 15.01 4.84
N SER A 152 4.35 14.82 4.41
CA SER A 152 3.17 15.09 5.25
C SER A 152 2.81 13.94 6.20
N GLY A 153 3.60 12.86 6.19
CA GLY A 153 3.27 11.62 6.89
C GLY A 153 2.20 10.78 6.18
N VAL A 154 1.97 11.02 4.89
CA VAL A 154 1.09 10.21 4.02
C VAL A 154 1.96 9.44 3.02
N GLU A 155 1.82 8.12 3.01
CA GLU A 155 2.41 7.24 2.01
C GLU A 155 1.31 6.66 1.12
N MET A 156 1.56 6.59 -0.19
CA MET A 156 0.62 6.03 -1.15
C MET A 156 1.34 5.02 -2.05
N SER A 157 0.71 3.87 -2.26
CA SER A 157 1.21 2.80 -3.13
C SER A 157 0.10 2.24 -4.00
N LEU A 158 0.45 1.88 -5.23
CA LEU A 158 -0.43 1.22 -6.18
C LEU A 158 -0.29 -0.30 -6.08
N ILE A 159 -1.42 -0.99 -6.08
CA ILE A 159 -1.51 -2.45 -6.14
C ILE A 159 -1.75 -2.83 -7.61
N ASP A 160 -0.74 -3.41 -8.27
CA ASP A 160 -0.87 -3.98 -9.61
C ASP A 160 -1.25 -5.46 -9.49
N VAL A 161 -2.43 -5.83 -9.99
CA VAL A 161 -2.93 -7.21 -9.95
C VAL A 161 -2.96 -7.79 -11.35
N ARG A 162 -2.28 -8.93 -11.53
CA ARG A 162 -2.17 -9.60 -12.82
C ARG A 162 -2.53 -11.06 -12.75
N LYS A 163 -3.17 -11.56 -13.81
CA LYS A 163 -3.44 -12.99 -14.00
C LYS A 163 -2.34 -13.61 -14.84
N LEU A 164 -1.72 -14.66 -14.31
CA LEU A 164 -0.81 -15.53 -15.04
C LEU A 164 -1.50 -16.87 -15.28
N GLU A 165 -1.71 -17.21 -16.54
CA GLU A 165 -2.20 -18.53 -16.92
C GLU A 165 -1.02 -19.52 -16.90
N GLU A 166 -1.11 -20.53 -16.05
CA GLU A 166 -0.13 -21.63 -15.99
C GLU A 166 -0.81 -22.97 -16.28
N ALA A 167 -0.02 -24.00 -16.59
CA ALA A 167 -0.54 -25.36 -16.84
C ALA A 167 -1.31 -25.94 -15.63
N SER A 168 -1.03 -25.47 -14.41
CA SER A 168 -1.71 -25.86 -13.17
C SER A 168 -2.96 -25.02 -12.86
N GLY A 169 -3.32 -24.05 -13.70
CA GLY A 169 -4.41 -23.11 -13.50
C GLY A 169 -3.95 -21.65 -13.44
N THR A 170 -4.88 -20.75 -13.15
CA THR A 170 -4.62 -19.31 -13.08
C THR A 170 -4.00 -18.94 -11.73
N ARG A 171 -2.87 -18.23 -11.76
CA ARG A 171 -2.25 -17.60 -10.59
C ARG A 171 -2.43 -16.09 -10.63
N LEU A 172 -2.59 -15.49 -9.45
CA LEU A 172 -2.59 -14.04 -9.29
C LEU A 172 -1.21 -13.56 -8.85
N LEU A 173 -0.71 -12.54 -9.53
CA LEU A 173 0.47 -11.80 -9.14
C LEU A 173 0.02 -10.45 -8.61
N VAL A 174 0.54 -10.06 -7.45
CA VAL A 174 0.23 -8.79 -6.78
C VAL A 174 1.54 -8.05 -6.57
N GLY A 175 1.71 -6.94 -7.28
CA GLY A 175 2.83 -6.02 -7.10
C GLY A 175 2.39 -4.78 -6.33
N ILE A 176 3.23 -4.27 -5.43
CA ILE A 176 2.95 -3.03 -4.69
C ILE A 176 4.06 -2.03 -4.98
N GLU A 177 3.69 -0.91 -5.57
CA GLU A 177 4.61 0.12 -6.02
C GLU A 177 4.29 1.45 -5.34
N ARG A 178 5.25 1.98 -4.57
CA ARG A 178 5.12 3.30 -3.94
C ARG A 178 4.95 4.37 -5.03
N VAL A 179 3.93 5.22 -4.89
CA VAL A 179 3.70 6.36 -5.78
C VAL A 179 4.77 7.41 -5.49
N ARG A 180 5.88 7.32 -6.22
CA ARG A 180 6.91 8.35 -6.23
C ARG A 180 6.49 9.41 -7.22
N SER A 181 6.37 10.65 -6.77
CA SER A 181 6.24 11.78 -7.69
C SER A 181 7.61 12.19 -8.21
N ASP A 182 8.32 11.26 -8.85
CA ASP A 182 9.50 11.64 -9.60
C ASP A 182 8.96 12.43 -10.80
N GLY A 183 9.29 13.71 -10.84
CA GLY A 183 8.86 14.61 -11.90
C GLY A 183 9.45 14.15 -13.23
N VAL A 184 8.77 13.24 -13.91
CA VAL A 184 8.95 12.97 -15.33
C VAL A 184 7.55 12.87 -15.93
N THR A 185 7.23 13.97 -16.62
CA THR A 185 6.20 14.15 -17.63
C THR A 185 5.93 12.90 -18.47
N GLY A 186 4.68 12.76 -18.91
CA GLY A 186 4.26 11.78 -19.91
C GLY A 186 5.29 11.55 -21.01
N GLY A 187 5.65 10.30 -21.17
CA GLY A 187 6.60 9.82 -22.16
C GLY A 187 6.80 8.35 -21.91
N GLY A 188 6.07 7.51 -22.67
CA GLY A 188 6.53 6.13 -22.84
C GLY A 188 8.01 6.12 -23.25
N PRO A 189 8.72 4.99 -23.08
CA PRO A 189 10.13 4.92 -23.41
C PRO A 189 10.32 5.36 -24.88
N LEU A 190 10.87 6.56 -25.07
CA LEU A 190 11.30 7.04 -26.37
C LEU A 190 12.52 6.20 -26.75
N LEU A 191 12.25 5.10 -27.44
CA LEU A 191 13.26 4.31 -28.13
C LEU A 191 13.80 5.14 -29.28
N VAL A 192 14.78 6.01 -28.99
CA VAL A 192 15.59 6.65 -30.03
C VAL A 192 16.58 5.60 -30.54
N ALA A 193 16.15 4.84 -31.55
CA ALA A 193 17.06 4.02 -32.35
C ALA A 193 17.99 4.97 -33.14
N ARG A 194 19.21 5.17 -32.65
CA ARG A 194 20.29 5.73 -33.48
C ARG A 194 20.79 4.65 -34.43
N ALA A 195 20.58 4.85 -35.73
CA ALA A 195 21.23 4.05 -36.75
C ALA A 195 22.77 4.23 -36.66
N PRO A 196 23.57 3.17 -36.80
CA PRO A 196 25.02 3.29 -36.89
C PRO A 196 25.39 3.99 -38.19
N ARG A 197 26.10 5.12 -38.09
CA ARG A 197 26.74 5.75 -39.25
C ARG A 197 27.87 4.82 -39.72
N ARG A 198 27.81 4.40 -40.98
CA ARG A 198 28.95 3.84 -41.71
C ARG A 198 29.81 4.97 -42.24
#